data_AF-A0A1M5EEI6-F1
#
_entry.id   AF-A0A1M5EEI6-F1
#
_cell.length_a   1.000
_cell.length_b   1.000
_cell.length_c   1.000
_cell.angle_alpha   90.00
_cell.angle_beta   90.00
_cell.angle_gamma   90.00
#
_symmetry.space_group_name_H-M   'P 1'
#
loop_
_entity.id
_entity.type
_entity.pdbx_description
1 polymer ?
#
loop_
_entity_poly.entity_id
_entity_poly.type
_entity_poly.pdbx_seq_one_letter_code
_entity_poly.pdbx_strand_id
1 'polypeptide(L)'
;MYRNHDRYAIKRLLMEIGAHQLNKECELMKLPFPKRLGLFYIESSDDCVYLVYKYYDGTRKIMKLDRYELPEAGWERVSLE
;
A
#
# COMPACT_ATOMS: atom_id res chain seq x y z
N MET A 1 2.02 -5.35 -14.34
CA MET A 1 1.83 -4.68 -13.04
C MET A 1 0.35 -4.63 -12.71
N TYR A 2 -0.02 -4.95 -11.48
CA TYR A 2 -1.42 -4.93 -11.03
C TYR A 2 -1.58 -3.97 -9.86
N ARG A 3 -2.73 -3.31 -9.76
CA ARG A 3 -3.07 -2.45 -8.61
C ARG A 3 -4.41 -2.85 -8.03
N ASN A 4 -4.60 -2.62 -6.74
CA ASN A 4 -5.86 -2.85 -6.05
C ASN A 4 -6.18 -1.64 -5.16
N HIS A 5 -7.37 -1.06 -5.38
CA HIS A 5 -7.86 0.13 -4.69
C HIS A 5 -9.00 -0.19 -3.70
N ASP A 6 -9.24 -1.46 -3.40
CA ASP A 6 -10.31 -1.88 -2.51
C ASP A 6 -10.09 -1.33 -1.10
N ARG A 7 -10.96 -0.39 -0.72
CA ARG A 7 -10.85 0.33 0.55
C ARG A 7 -11.08 -0.57 1.75
N TYR A 8 -11.87 -1.64 1.61
CA TYR A 8 -12.13 -2.58 2.71
C TYR A 8 -10.91 -3.45 2.95
N ALA A 9 -10.31 -3.99 1.90
CA ALA A 9 -9.07 -4.78 1.98
C ALA A 9 -7.93 -3.93 2.55
N ILE A 10 -7.73 -2.72 2.02
CA ILE A 10 -6.70 -1.80 2.52
C ILE A 10 -6.94 -1.43 3.98
N LYS A 11 -8.19 -1.16 4.38
CA LYS A 11 -8.50 -0.84 5.78
C LYS A 11 -8.18 -2.01 6.71
N ARG A 12 -8.52 -3.26 6.31
CA ARG A 12 -8.16 -4.45 7.10
C ARG A 12 -6.65 -4.63 7.20
N LEU A 13 -5.93 -4.50 6.08
CA LEU A 13 -4.46 -4.54 6.06
C LEU A 13 -3.84 -3.50 7.00
N LEU A 14 -4.30 -2.25 6.95
CA LEU A 14 -3.79 -1.20 7.84
C LEU A 14 -4.06 -1.48 9.32
N MET A 15 -5.18 -2.14 9.63
CA MET A 15 -5.48 -2.59 11.00
C MET A 15 -4.55 -3.72 11.44
N GLU A 16 -4.26 -4.67 10.56
CA GLU A 16 -3.36 -5.80 10.82
C GLU A 16 -1.89 -5.35 10.96
N ILE A 17 -1.43 -4.46 10.07
CA ILE A 17 -0.11 -3.83 10.15
C ILE A 17 0.01 -3.02 11.45
N GLY A 18 -1.04 -2.29 11.80
CA GLY A 18 -1.07 -1.41 12.96
C GLY A 18 -0.34 -0.08 12.74
N ALA A 19 -0.83 0.96 13.43
CA ALA A 19 -0.31 2.32 13.28
C ALA A 19 1.18 2.46 13.67
N HIS A 20 1.65 1.69 14.65
CA HIS A 20 3.04 1.74 15.12
C HIS A 20 4.03 1.28 14.04
N GLN A 21 3.77 0.12 13.42
CA GLN A 21 4.62 -0.41 12.36
C GLN A 21 4.59 0.51 11.13
N LEU A 22 3.40 0.98 10.74
CA LEU A 22 3.27 1.91 9.63
C LEU A 22 4.04 3.22 9.87
N ASN A 23 3.98 3.76 11.10
CA ASN A 23 4.72 4.97 11.45
C ASN A 23 6.22 4.76 11.36
N LYS A 24 6.71 3.62 11.89
CA LYS A 24 8.14 3.26 11.82
C LYS A 24 8.65 3.20 10.38
N GLU A 25 7.92 2.55 9.47
CA GLU A 25 8.29 2.49 8.06
C GLU A 25 8.32 3.90 7.43
N CYS A 26 7.31 4.73 7.74
CA CYS A 26 7.28 6.12 7.25
C CYS A 26 8.47 6.94 7.77
N GLU A 27 8.82 6.82 9.05
CA GLU A 27 9.95 7.51 9.67
C GLU A 27 11.30 7.10 9.05
N LEU A 28 11.50 5.79 8.81
CA LEU A 28 12.70 5.28 8.14
C LEU A 28 12.88 5.88 6.74
N MET A 29 11.77 6.10 6.03
CA MET A 29 11.76 6.73 4.71
C MET A 29 11.67 8.26 4.73
N LYS A 30 11.65 8.88 5.92
CA LYS A 30 11.44 10.33 6.10
C LYS A 30 10.16 10.84 5.42
N LEU A 31 9.11 10.02 5.44
CA LEU A 31 7.81 10.34 4.88
C LEU A 31 6.84 10.79 5.98
N PRO A 32 5.96 11.76 5.70
CA PRO A 32 4.91 12.11 6.65
C PRO A 32 3.94 10.93 6.83
N PHE A 33 3.38 10.82 8.05
CA PHE A 33 2.43 9.76 8.34
C PHE A 33 1.19 9.86 7.42
N PRO A 34 0.74 8.76 6.79
CA PRO A 34 -0.38 8.78 5.88
C PRO A 34 -1.71 9.00 6.63
N LYS A 35 -2.49 10.02 6.24
CA LYS A 35 -3.72 10.40 6.96
C LYS A 35 -5.02 10.02 6.26
N ARG A 36 -4.97 9.72 4.96
CA ARG A 36 -6.16 9.55 4.11
C ARG A 36 -6.21 8.14 3.53
N LEU A 37 -7.17 7.33 3.96
CA LEU A 37 -7.35 5.96 3.47
C LEU A 37 -7.47 5.90 1.93
N GLY A 38 -8.19 6.84 1.32
CA GLY A 38 -8.42 6.86 -0.13
C GLY A 38 -7.20 7.19 -1.00
N LEU A 39 -6.03 7.44 -0.41
CA LEU A 39 -4.77 7.64 -1.13
C LEU A 39 -3.86 6.40 -1.07
N PHE A 40 -4.29 5.36 -0.36
CA PHE A 40 -3.63 4.07 -0.39
C PHE A 40 -4.10 3.22 -1.55
N TYR A 41 -3.21 2.37 -2.04
CA TYR A 41 -3.52 1.25 -2.91
C TYR A 41 -2.46 0.17 -2.75
N ILE A 42 -2.78 -1.04 -3.20
CA ILE A 42 -1.84 -2.16 -3.24
C ILE A 42 -1.31 -2.28 -4.64
N GLU A 43 -0.03 -2.56 -4.77
CA GLU A 43 0.65 -2.70 -6.04
C GLU A 43 1.38 -4.04 -6.09
N SER A 44 1.03 -4.88 -7.06
CA SER A 44 1.74 -6.12 -7.34
C SER A 44 2.63 -5.92 -8.57
N SER A 45 3.92 -6.16 -8.37
CA SER A 45 4.87 -6.44 -9.44
C SER A 45 5.07 -7.95 -9.56
N ASP A 46 5.89 -8.40 -10.50
CA ASP A 46 6.17 -9.82 -10.72
C ASP A 46 6.72 -10.55 -9.47
N ASP A 47 7.54 -9.89 -8.64
CA ASP A 47 8.20 -10.53 -7.50
C ASP A 47 7.62 -10.19 -6.11
N CYS A 48 6.89 -9.07 -5.99
CA CYS A 48 6.54 -8.52 -4.68
C CYS A 48 5.24 -7.72 -4.74
N VAL A 49 4.55 -7.70 -3.61
CA VAL A 49 3.36 -6.86 -3.39
C VAL A 49 3.68 -5.78 -2.37
N TYR A 50 3.27 -4.54 -2.66
CA TYR A 50 3.56 -3.37 -1.84
C TYR A 50 2.29 -2.65 -1.43
N LEU A 51 2.27 -2.15 -0.18
CA LEU A 51 1.37 -1.09 0.23
C LEU A 51 1.92 0.23 -0.26
N VAL A 52 1.12 0.98 -1.00
CA VAL A 52 1.54 2.21 -1.67
C VAL A 52 0.66 3.37 -1.23
N TYR A 53 1.27 4.54 -1.05
CA TYR A 53 0.57 5.77 -0.70
C TYR A 53 0.89 6.90 -1.68
N LYS A 54 -0.14 7.60 -2.12
CA LYS A 54 -0.01 8.80 -2.95
C LYS A 54 0.16 10.04 -2.08
N TYR A 55 1.39 10.53 -1.95
CA TYR A 55 1.70 11.83 -1.37
C TYR A 55 1.49 12.95 -2.39
N TYR A 56 1.58 14.20 -1.93
CA TYR A 56 1.55 15.38 -2.79
C TYR A 56 2.70 15.37 -3.82
N ASP A 57 3.90 14.99 -3.37
CA ASP A 57 5.11 14.90 -4.19
C ASP A 57 5.21 13.60 -5.02
N GLY A 58 4.11 12.84 -5.10
CA GLY A 58 4.04 11.60 -5.84
C GLY A 58 3.91 10.37 -4.96
N THR A 59 4.15 9.21 -5.56
CA THR A 59 3.75 7.94 -4.98
C THR A 59 4.94 7.24 -4.33
N ARG A 60 4.73 6.63 -3.15
CA ARG A 60 5.77 5.92 -2.39
C ARG A 60 5.28 4.54 -1.96
N LYS A 61 6.13 3.54 -2.14
CA LYS A 61 5.93 2.19 -1.63
C LYS A 61 6.31 2.20 -0.15
N ILE A 62 5.31 2.10 0.73
CA ILE A 62 5.50 2.23 2.17
C ILE A 62 6.05 0.94 2.77
N MET A 63 5.58 -0.23 2.30
CA MET A 63 6.11 -1.50 2.80
C MET A 63 5.76 -2.66 1.87
N LYS A 64 6.50 -3.76 2.01
CA LYS A 64 6.18 -5.05 1.39
C LYS A 64 5.07 -5.74 2.16
N LEU A 65 4.18 -6.42 1.44
CA LEU A 65 3.03 -7.14 1.97
C LEU A 65 3.18 -8.66 1.88
N ASP A 66 4.38 -9.19 1.62
CA ASP A 66 4.62 -10.63 1.42
C ASP A 66 4.23 -11.52 2.63
N ARG A 67 4.03 -10.92 3.80
CA ARG A 67 3.64 -11.61 5.05
C ARG A 67 2.17 -11.40 5.45
N TYR A 68 1.39 -10.69 4.63
CA TYR A 68 0.02 -10.30 4.94
C TYR A 68 -0.96 -10.96 3.97
N GLU A 69 -2.19 -11.18 4.41
CA GLU A 69 -3.25 -11.69 3.52
C GLU A 69 -3.63 -10.63 2.47
N LEU A 70 -3.44 -10.98 1.20
CA LEU A 70 -3.75 -10.11 0.07
C LEU A 70 -5.21 -10.27 -0.37
N PRO A 71 -5.83 -9.23 -0.93
CA PRO A 71 -7.16 -9.35 -1.50
C PRO A 71 -7.18 -10.33 -2.68
N GLU A 72 -8.19 -11.20 -2.72
CA GLU A 72 -8.35 -12.19 -3.80
C GLU A 72 -8.93 -11.58 -5.10
N ALA A 73 -9.62 -10.43 -4.99
CA ALA A 73 -10.32 -9.77 -6.08
C ALA A 73 -10.08 -8.26 -6.10
N GLY A 74 -10.48 -7.59 -7.19
CA GLY A 74 -10.34 -6.14 -7.36
C GLY A 74 -8.96 -5.70 -7.90
N TRP A 75 -8.19 -6.64 -8.45
CA TRP A 75 -6.93 -6.34 -9.13
C TRP A 75 -7.16 -5.82 -10.54
N GLU A 76 -6.60 -4.66 -10.82
CA GLU A 76 -6.64 -3.98 -12.10
C GLU A 76 -5.26 -4.06 -12.76
N ARG A 77 -5.19 -4.56 -13.99
CA ARG A 77 -3.94 -4.58 -14.75
C ARG A 77 -3.62 -3.16 -15.22
N VAL A 78 -2.44 -2.68 -14.87
CA VAL A 78 -1.91 -1.40 -15.33
C VAL A 78 -0.77 -1.68 -16.30
N SER A 79 -0.93 -1.24 -17.56
CA SER A 79 0.17 -1.21 -18.51
C SER A 79 1.12 -0.09 -18.10
N LEU A 80 2.38 -0.43 -17.89
CA LEU A 80 3.45 0.56 -17.90
C LEU A 80 3.73 0.82 -19.38
N GLU A 81 3.19 1.92 -19.90
CA GLU A 81 3.60 2.46 -21.20
C GLU A 81 5.07 2.89 -21.18
#